data_AF-A0A379EE72-F1
#
_entry.id   AF-A0A379EE72-F1
#
_cell.length_a   1.000
_cell.length_b   1.000
_cell.length_c   1.000
_cell.angle_alpha   90.00
_cell.angle_beta   90.00
_cell.angle_gamma   90.00
#
_symmetry.space_group_name_H-M   'P 1'
#
loop_
_entity.id
_entity.type
_entity.pdbx_description
1 polymer ?
#
loop_
_entity_poly.entity_id
_entity_poly.type
_entity_poly.pdbx_seq_one_letter_code
_entity_poly.pdbx_strand_id
1 'polypeptide(L)'
;MDQHLTLNIEPGISSEEIKDMIDRTKEEEEDASPSVMPPPDIVAFNEQRSCADIYRMYLKNQININPDFQRGEVWRNPAQTLFIDSLMKQLPIPSMCISLDISTQKRMVIDGLQRISSIIKFLNEQNDWLLSKNDDVDPRISNKKVSEIKKENPHLVEILENVTIPITVLRCDSKNPEHMKYLFQIFYRLNSGGNKLYNQEIRNCIFQGSFNTLLKELARTPEWYTFANTDQKKVDKARFNNEERILRFFAFYQSYSNYKGKLAAFLNTYMNENKDTTDDNIKYLKDIFKRTLNIANKLEEKIDSKNIAEAVMIGIAYNLTTLTDKDSKVLNKMYEELLKEPKFQPEEMKEGLSSEEKVKSRIESAINVFSRG
;
A
#
# COMPACT_ATOMS: atom_id res chain seq x y z
N MET A 1 25.75 11.80 -11.07
CA MET A 1 26.23 10.76 -10.13
C MET A 1 25.04 9.84 -9.94
N ASP A 2 24.92 8.87 -10.85
CA ASP A 2 23.74 8.01 -10.96
C ASP A 2 23.61 7.14 -9.72
N GLN A 3 22.63 7.43 -8.87
CA GLN A 3 22.18 6.46 -7.87
C GLN A 3 21.52 5.32 -8.64
N HIS A 4 22.25 4.21 -8.81
CA HIS A 4 21.65 2.96 -9.24
C HIS A 4 20.49 2.64 -8.31
N LEU A 5 19.26 2.65 -8.86
CA LEU A 5 18.06 2.12 -8.20
C LEU A 5 18.37 0.68 -7.75
N THR A 6 18.71 0.50 -6.49
CA THR A 6 18.89 -0.82 -5.89
C THR A 6 17.52 -1.28 -5.44
N LEU A 7 16.69 -1.67 -6.41
CA LEU A 7 15.53 -2.49 -6.10
C LEU A 7 16.08 -3.83 -5.59
N ASN A 8 15.80 -4.17 -4.33
CA ASN A 8 16.05 -5.52 -3.83
C ASN A 8 15.02 -6.45 -4.51
N ILE A 9 15.38 -6.94 -5.69
CA ILE A 9 14.56 -7.87 -6.48
C ILE A 9 14.67 -9.23 -5.82
N GLU A 10 13.53 -9.78 -5.36
CA GLU A 10 13.50 -11.15 -4.85
C GLU A 10 13.77 -12.16 -5.99
N PRO A 11 14.44 -13.29 -5.69
CA PRO A 11 14.60 -14.35 -6.68
C PRO A 11 13.23 -14.89 -7.14
N GLY A 12 13.03 -14.98 -8.46
CA GLY A 12 11.79 -15.50 -9.08
C GLY A 12 10.84 -14.43 -9.64
N ILE A 13 11.25 -13.16 -9.67
CA ILE A 13 10.50 -12.08 -10.32
C ILE A 13 10.79 -12.08 -11.83
N SER A 14 9.73 -12.03 -12.65
CA SER A 14 9.81 -11.96 -14.11
C SER A 14 10.33 -10.61 -14.62
N SER A 15 10.84 -10.56 -15.85
CA SER A 15 11.28 -9.31 -16.49
C SER A 15 10.16 -8.27 -16.61
N GLU A 16 8.92 -8.72 -16.80
CA GLU A 16 7.74 -7.86 -16.88
C GLU A 16 7.41 -7.22 -15.52
N GLU A 17 7.46 -8.00 -14.44
CA GLU A 17 7.28 -7.49 -13.08
C GLU A 17 8.38 -6.50 -12.69
N ILE A 18 9.63 -6.75 -13.08
CA ILE A 18 10.74 -5.81 -12.86
C ILE A 18 10.47 -4.48 -13.58
N LYS A 19 10.00 -4.54 -14.83
CA LYS A 19 9.67 -3.35 -15.60
C LYS A 19 8.55 -2.54 -14.94
N ASP A 20 7.46 -3.17 -14.52
CA ASP A 20 6.35 -2.49 -13.82
C ASP A 20 6.83 -1.86 -12.50
N MET A 21 7.73 -2.51 -11.76
CA MET A 21 8.34 -1.94 -10.55
C MET A 21 9.19 -0.71 -10.84
N ILE A 22 9.98 -0.72 -11.91
CA ILE A 22 10.80 0.43 -12.33
C ILE A 22 9.89 1.59 -12.75
N ASP A 23 8.89 1.32 -13.59
CA ASP A 23 7.96 2.33 -14.09
C ASP A 23 7.17 2.96 -12.93
N ARG A 24 6.68 2.14 -11.99
CA ARG A 24 6.00 2.62 -10.77
C ARG A 24 6.92 3.48 -9.90
N THR A 25 8.18 3.09 -9.74
CA THR A 25 9.13 3.86 -8.93
C THR A 25 9.38 5.24 -9.53
N LYS A 26 9.53 5.33 -10.86
CA LYS A 26 9.65 6.59 -11.58
C LYS A 26 8.40 7.46 -11.42
N GLU A 27 7.21 6.88 -11.59
CA GLU A 27 5.94 7.61 -11.39
C GLU A 27 5.88 8.24 -9.99
N GLU A 28 6.27 7.52 -8.93
CA GLU A 28 6.26 8.05 -7.56
C GLU A 28 7.33 9.12 -7.31
N GLU A 29 8.48 9.04 -7.97
CA GLU A 29 9.54 10.05 -7.87
C GLU A 29 9.12 11.37 -8.54
N GLU A 30 8.45 11.29 -9.68
CA GLU A 30 7.86 12.46 -10.37
C GLU A 30 6.68 13.07 -9.58
N ASP A 31 5.91 12.22 -8.90
CA ASP A 31 4.76 12.58 -8.06
C ASP A 31 5.13 12.81 -6.58
N ALA A 32 6.37 13.22 -6.32
CA ALA A 32 6.81 13.51 -4.96
C ALA A 32 5.83 14.48 -4.26
N SER A 33 5.30 14.03 -3.11
CA SER A 33 4.35 14.78 -2.30
C SER A 33 4.94 16.14 -1.91
N PRO A 34 4.13 17.21 -1.88
CA PRO A 34 4.59 18.52 -1.43
C PRO A 34 5.27 18.43 -0.07
N SER A 35 6.27 19.29 0.15
CA SER A 35 6.89 19.41 1.47
C SER A 35 5.83 19.77 2.51
N VAL A 36 5.70 18.95 3.56
CA VAL A 36 4.77 19.18 4.66
C VAL A 36 5.57 19.69 5.86
N MET A 37 5.09 20.78 6.48
CA MET A 37 5.62 21.26 7.75
C MET A 37 5.00 20.48 8.91
N PRO A 38 5.75 20.21 9.99
CA PRO A 38 5.15 19.56 11.16
C PRO A 38 4.02 20.44 11.69
N PRO A 39 2.80 19.89 11.83
CA PRO A 39 1.72 20.57 12.52
C PRO A 39 2.19 20.98 13.93
N PRO A 40 1.84 22.18 14.43
CA PRO A 40 2.36 22.70 15.70
C PRO A 40 1.94 21.84 16.91
N ASP A 41 0.87 21.08 16.77
CA ASP A 41 0.27 20.19 17.77
C ASP A 41 0.69 18.72 17.61
N ILE A 42 1.55 18.38 16.63
CA ILE A 42 2.17 17.06 16.58
C ILE A 42 3.39 17.02 17.50
N VAL A 43 3.41 16.05 18.42
CA VAL A 43 4.49 15.93 19.41
C VAL A 43 5.24 14.62 19.19
N ALA A 44 6.54 14.75 18.92
CA ALA A 44 7.47 13.64 18.90
C ALA A 44 8.16 13.51 20.27
N PHE A 45 8.22 12.31 20.82
CA PHE A 45 8.95 12.03 22.05
C PHE A 45 9.50 10.61 22.03
N ASN A 46 10.51 10.33 22.87
CA ASN A 46 11.14 9.02 22.93
C ASN A 46 10.65 8.24 24.15
N GLU A 47 10.43 6.94 23.95
CA GLU A 47 10.17 5.97 25.01
C GLU A 47 11.18 4.81 24.87
N GLN A 48 11.41 4.09 25.96
CA GLN A 48 12.13 2.81 25.97
C GLN A 48 11.12 1.72 26.30
N ARG A 49 11.06 0.66 25.50
CA ARG A 49 10.11 -0.45 25.69
C ARG A 49 10.84 -1.77 25.64
N SER A 50 10.66 -2.61 26.65
CA SER A 50 11.21 -3.96 26.62
C SER A 50 10.52 -4.82 25.57
N CYS A 51 11.18 -5.87 25.07
CA CYS A 51 10.56 -6.80 24.13
C CYS A 51 9.30 -7.46 24.73
N ALA A 52 9.32 -7.78 26.03
CA ALA A 52 8.15 -8.26 26.73
C ALA A 52 6.99 -7.24 26.75
N ASP A 53 7.29 -5.95 26.92
CA ASP A 53 6.26 -4.91 26.88
C ASP A 53 5.69 -4.71 25.48
N ILE A 54 6.52 -4.77 24.43
CA ILE A 54 6.08 -4.76 23.03
C ILE A 54 5.11 -5.93 22.77
N TYR A 55 5.46 -7.13 23.21
CA TYR A 55 4.60 -8.31 23.06
C TYR A 55 3.30 -8.18 23.87
N ARG A 56 3.36 -7.67 25.11
CA ARG A 56 2.17 -7.36 25.91
C ARG A 56 1.26 -6.33 25.21
N MET A 57 1.84 -5.29 24.61
CA MET A 57 1.08 -4.28 23.87
C MET A 57 0.40 -4.87 22.65
N TYR A 58 1.07 -5.80 21.94
CA TYR A 58 0.47 -6.56 20.84
C TYR A 58 -0.71 -7.41 21.33
N LEU A 59 -0.55 -8.22 22.38
CA LEU A 59 -1.62 -9.05 22.95
C LEU A 59 -2.83 -8.24 23.40
N LYS A 60 -2.61 -7.01 23.89
CA LYS A 60 -3.69 -6.08 24.27
C LYS A 60 -4.26 -5.27 23.11
N ASN A 61 -3.87 -5.56 21.86
CA ASN A 61 -4.27 -4.83 20.66
C ASN A 61 -3.96 -3.31 20.75
N GLN A 62 -2.91 -2.93 21.49
CA GLN A 62 -2.46 -1.55 21.65
C GLN A 62 -1.54 -1.12 20.51
N ILE A 63 -0.75 -2.05 19.95
CA ILE A 63 0.05 -1.85 18.75
C ILE A 63 -0.57 -2.65 17.62
N ASN A 64 -0.91 -1.96 16.54
CA ASN A 64 -1.37 -2.57 15.31
C ASN A 64 -0.16 -2.90 14.41
N ILE A 65 0.06 -4.21 14.19
CA ILE A 65 1.07 -4.74 13.27
C ILE A 65 0.46 -5.36 12.01
N ASN A 66 -0.81 -5.05 11.70
CA ASN A 66 -1.61 -5.81 10.75
C ASN A 66 -0.88 -5.98 9.40
N PRO A 67 -0.48 -7.21 9.05
CA PRO A 67 0.28 -7.48 7.84
C PRO A 67 -0.54 -7.24 6.57
N ASP A 68 -1.87 -7.26 6.64
CA ASP A 68 -2.74 -7.11 5.48
C ASP A 68 -2.62 -5.73 4.82
N PHE A 69 -2.16 -4.72 5.56
CA PHE A 69 -2.03 -3.34 5.09
C PHE A 69 -0.62 -3.01 4.57
N GLN A 70 0.31 -3.96 4.64
CA GLN A 70 1.64 -3.87 4.01
C GLN A 70 1.90 -5.14 3.19
N ARG A 71 3.01 -5.25 2.47
CA ARG A 71 3.39 -6.48 1.73
C ARG A 71 3.75 -7.68 2.62
N GLY A 72 3.30 -7.72 3.88
CA GLY A 72 3.66 -8.73 4.87
C GLY A 72 5.10 -8.66 5.38
N GLU A 73 5.59 -9.78 5.94
CA GLU A 73 6.96 -9.94 6.44
C GLU A 73 7.95 -10.04 5.27
N VAL A 74 8.77 -9.00 5.08
CA VAL A 74 9.82 -8.97 4.04
C VAL A 74 11.09 -9.65 4.54
N TRP A 75 11.30 -9.69 5.86
CA TRP A 75 12.42 -10.43 6.42
C TRP A 75 12.17 -11.93 6.33
N ARG A 76 12.96 -12.61 5.52
CA ARG A 76 13.02 -14.08 5.51
C ARG A 76 13.55 -14.59 6.86
N ASN A 77 13.27 -15.86 7.15
CA ASN A 77 13.64 -16.51 8.41
C ASN A 77 15.10 -16.24 8.87
N PRO A 78 16.13 -16.25 8.00
CA PRO A 78 17.50 -15.95 8.41
C PRO A 78 17.71 -14.53 8.97
N ALA A 79 17.08 -13.52 8.36
CA ALA A 79 17.18 -12.12 8.82
C ALA A 79 16.46 -11.92 10.16
N GLN A 80 15.29 -12.55 10.33
CA GLN A 80 14.57 -12.55 11.62
C GLN A 80 15.41 -13.24 12.71
N THR A 81 16.03 -14.38 12.38
CA THR A 81 16.89 -15.14 13.30
C THR A 81 18.09 -14.31 13.76
N LEU A 82 18.79 -13.65 12.82
CA LEU A 82 19.95 -12.80 13.13
C LEU A 82 19.56 -11.61 14.01
N PHE A 83 18.36 -11.06 13.82
CA PHE A 83 17.86 -9.99 14.68
C PHE A 83 17.57 -10.48 16.11
N ILE A 84 16.94 -11.65 16.28
CA ILE A 84 16.73 -12.27 17.60
C ILE A 84 18.07 -12.53 18.30
N ASP A 85 19.05 -13.06 17.57
CA ASP A 85 20.40 -13.27 18.05
C ASP A 85 21.05 -11.94 18.52
N SER A 86 20.88 -10.87 17.74
CA SER A 86 21.38 -9.53 18.09
C SER A 86 20.76 -9.01 19.39
N LEU A 87 19.47 -9.25 19.62
CA LEU A 87 18.80 -8.90 20.88
C LEU A 87 19.38 -9.69 22.06
N MET A 88 19.56 -11.00 21.92
CA MET A 88 20.14 -11.85 22.98
C MET A 88 21.59 -11.49 23.29
N LYS A 89 22.34 -11.04 22.28
CA LYS A 89 23.71 -10.51 22.43
C LYS A 89 23.74 -9.05 22.94
N GLN A 90 22.59 -8.42 23.14
CA GLN A 90 22.44 -7.01 23.57
C GLN A 90 23.19 -6.02 22.67
N LEU A 91 23.21 -6.30 21.35
CA LEU A 91 23.81 -5.39 20.38
C LEU A 91 22.95 -4.13 20.22
N PRO A 92 23.56 -2.97 19.90
CA PRO A 92 22.79 -1.76 19.60
C PRO A 92 21.83 -1.97 18.42
N ILE A 93 20.54 -1.79 18.66
CA ILE A 93 19.49 -1.86 17.63
C ILE A 93 19.06 -0.44 17.25
N PRO A 94 18.84 -0.14 15.95
CA PRO A 94 18.29 1.14 15.54
C PRO A 94 16.95 1.44 16.24
N SER A 95 16.63 2.72 16.43
CA SER A 95 15.33 3.13 16.96
C SER A 95 14.19 2.68 16.05
N MET A 96 13.02 2.45 16.63
CA MET A 96 11.78 2.25 15.90
C MET A 96 10.96 3.54 15.92
N CYS A 97 10.02 3.68 14.99
CA CYS A 97 9.12 4.81 14.93
C CYS A 97 7.67 4.33 14.92
N ILE A 98 6.83 4.86 15.82
CA ILE A 98 5.41 4.54 15.88
C ILE A 98 4.59 5.84 15.99
N SER A 99 3.38 5.82 15.47
CA SER A 99 2.36 6.83 15.79
C SER A 99 1.56 6.40 17.01
N LEU A 100 1.04 7.37 17.75
CA LEU A 100 0.06 7.21 18.82
C LEU A 100 -1.11 8.14 18.52
N ASP A 101 -2.24 7.56 18.13
CA ASP A 101 -3.47 8.31 17.91
C ASP A 101 -4.12 8.65 19.26
N ILE A 102 -4.18 9.95 19.58
CA ILE A 102 -4.74 10.42 20.85
C ILE A 102 -6.23 10.12 20.99
N SER A 103 -6.95 9.99 19.87
CA SER A 103 -8.39 9.76 19.87
C SER A 103 -8.76 8.30 20.17
N THR A 104 -7.92 7.35 19.73
CA THR A 104 -8.17 5.91 19.89
C THR A 104 -7.22 5.23 20.87
N GLN A 105 -6.15 5.92 21.28
CA GLN A 105 -5.01 5.37 22.05
C GLN A 105 -4.31 4.19 21.37
N LYS A 106 -4.59 3.95 20.08
CA LYS A 106 -3.94 2.90 19.29
C LYS A 106 -2.63 3.42 18.75
N ARG A 107 -1.68 2.49 18.61
CA ARG A 107 -0.36 2.73 18.05
C ARG A 107 -0.21 2.02 16.72
N MET A 108 0.44 2.68 15.77
CA MET A 108 0.73 2.10 14.46
C MET A 108 2.23 2.23 14.15
N VAL A 109 2.81 1.14 13.67
CA VAL A 109 4.23 1.06 13.34
C VAL A 109 4.51 1.83 12.05
N ILE A 110 5.43 2.78 12.10
CA ILE A 110 5.89 3.61 10.97
C ILE A 110 7.20 3.07 10.39
N ASP A 111 8.12 2.74 11.28
CA ASP A 111 9.38 2.07 10.98
C ASP A 111 9.64 0.98 12.03
N GLY A 112 10.24 -0.12 11.59
CA GLY A 112 10.58 -1.26 12.45
C GLY A 112 9.56 -2.39 12.47
N LEU A 113 8.64 -2.47 11.50
CA LEU A 113 7.65 -3.56 11.44
C LEU A 113 8.30 -4.94 11.54
N GLN A 114 9.35 -5.19 10.75
CA GLN A 114 10.01 -6.51 10.74
C GLN A 114 10.69 -6.85 12.08
N ARG A 115 11.18 -5.83 12.81
CA ARG A 115 11.77 -5.98 14.16
C ARG A 115 10.68 -6.34 15.17
N ILE A 116 9.58 -5.58 15.19
CA ILE A 116 8.44 -5.84 16.08
C ILE A 116 7.82 -7.21 15.78
N SER A 117 7.59 -7.55 14.51
CA SER A 117 7.06 -8.86 14.11
C SER A 117 7.97 -9.99 14.56
N SER A 118 9.29 -9.87 14.42
CA SER A 118 10.24 -10.89 14.88
C SER A 118 10.19 -11.09 16.41
N ILE A 119 10.11 -10.00 17.19
CA ILE A 119 9.95 -10.06 18.65
C ILE A 119 8.66 -10.80 19.01
N ILE A 120 7.54 -10.39 18.41
CA ILE A 120 6.22 -10.99 18.67
C ILE A 120 6.22 -12.46 18.28
N LYS A 121 6.78 -12.81 17.11
CA LYS A 121 6.87 -14.18 16.61
C LYS A 121 7.68 -15.08 17.54
N PHE A 122 8.78 -14.58 18.09
CA PHE A 122 9.62 -15.32 19.04
C PHE A 122 8.94 -15.51 20.40
N LEU A 123 8.27 -14.48 20.92
CA LEU A 123 7.65 -14.51 22.25
C LEU A 123 6.28 -15.23 22.25
N ASN A 124 5.63 -15.33 21.08
CA ASN A 124 4.33 -15.97 20.96
C ASN A 124 4.37 -17.48 21.27
N GLU A 125 3.72 -17.89 22.36
CA GLU A 125 3.65 -19.28 22.81
C GLU A 125 2.88 -20.20 21.86
N GLN A 126 1.99 -19.64 21.04
CA GLN A 126 1.23 -20.41 20.06
C GLN A 126 2.05 -20.73 18.79
N ASN A 127 3.25 -20.17 18.68
CA ASN A 127 4.12 -20.34 17.52
C ASN A 127 5.45 -20.98 17.92
N ASP A 128 5.63 -22.25 17.57
CA ASP A 128 6.89 -22.96 17.78
C ASP A 128 7.87 -22.73 16.61
N TRP A 129 8.29 -21.48 16.47
CA TRP A 129 9.13 -21.02 15.38
C TRP A 129 10.51 -21.73 15.38
N LEU A 130 10.87 -22.33 14.24
CA LEU A 130 12.21 -22.85 13.98
C LEU A 130 13.12 -21.74 13.44
N LEU A 131 14.12 -21.36 14.25
CA LEU A 131 15.14 -20.40 13.85
C LEU A 131 16.03 -20.99 12.75
N SER A 132 16.53 -20.12 11.86
CA SER A 132 17.37 -20.57 10.74
C SER A 132 18.73 -21.06 11.22
N LYS A 133 19.27 -22.06 10.53
CA LYS A 133 20.68 -22.42 10.66
C LYS A 133 21.55 -21.30 10.07
N ASN A 134 22.44 -20.76 10.88
CA ASN A 134 23.43 -19.76 10.50
C ASN A 134 24.66 -19.90 11.41
N ASP A 135 25.87 -19.80 10.83
CA ASP A 135 27.13 -19.93 11.55
C ASP A 135 27.46 -18.66 12.39
N ASP A 136 26.89 -17.51 12.02
CA ASP A 136 27.05 -16.23 12.75
C ASP A 136 26.06 -16.07 13.93
N VAL A 137 25.14 -17.02 14.09
CA VAL A 137 24.12 -17.04 15.15
C VAL A 137 24.58 -17.94 16.31
N ASP A 138 24.24 -17.56 17.54
CA ASP A 138 24.59 -18.35 18.73
C ASP A 138 24.15 -19.83 18.57
N PRO A 139 25.06 -20.81 18.74
CA PRO A 139 24.74 -22.22 18.57
C PRO A 139 23.60 -22.73 19.47
N ARG A 140 23.30 -22.04 20.57
CA ARG A 140 22.20 -22.36 21.49
C ARG A 140 20.82 -22.07 20.88
N ILE A 141 20.75 -21.23 19.86
CA ILE A 141 19.49 -20.85 19.18
C ILE A 141 19.48 -21.17 17.69
N SER A 142 20.65 -21.32 17.06
CA SER A 142 20.79 -21.65 15.64
C SER A 142 20.16 -23.01 15.34
N ASN A 143 19.25 -23.06 14.36
CA ASN A 143 18.51 -24.27 13.98
C ASN A 143 17.73 -24.95 15.13
N LYS A 144 17.27 -24.15 16.10
CA LYS A 144 16.48 -24.61 17.24
C LYS A 144 15.07 -24.04 17.21
N LYS A 145 14.10 -24.81 17.73
CA LYS A 145 12.75 -24.31 17.95
C LYS A 145 12.69 -23.41 19.18
N VAL A 146 11.78 -22.42 19.17
CA VAL A 146 11.55 -21.54 20.33
C VAL A 146 11.25 -22.34 21.60
N SER A 147 10.44 -23.41 21.52
CA SER A 147 10.17 -24.28 22.67
C SER A 147 11.42 -24.97 23.24
N GLU A 148 12.33 -25.42 22.38
CA GLU A 148 13.62 -25.99 22.77
C GLU A 148 14.50 -24.93 23.45
N ILE A 149 14.58 -23.72 22.87
CA ILE A 149 15.37 -22.61 23.43
C ILE A 149 14.84 -22.22 24.81
N LYS A 150 13.52 -22.09 24.98
CA LYS A 150 12.89 -21.79 26.28
C LYS A 150 13.22 -22.84 27.35
N LYS A 151 13.30 -24.12 26.97
CA LYS A 151 13.60 -25.23 27.88
C LYS A 151 15.08 -25.35 28.21
N GLU A 152 15.95 -25.31 27.20
CA GLU A 152 17.39 -25.57 27.33
C GLU A 152 18.16 -24.31 27.76
N ASN A 153 17.68 -23.12 27.37
CA ASN A 153 18.37 -21.84 27.56
C ASN A 153 17.43 -20.73 28.05
N PRO A 154 16.69 -20.91 29.17
CA PRO A 154 15.70 -19.94 29.65
C PRO A 154 16.29 -18.55 29.92
N HIS A 155 17.56 -18.47 30.34
CA HIS A 155 18.23 -17.19 30.58
C HIS A 155 18.39 -16.34 29.30
N LEU A 156 18.56 -16.95 28.12
CA LEU A 156 18.62 -16.19 26.86
C LEU A 156 17.27 -15.55 26.52
N VAL A 157 16.18 -16.24 26.86
CA VAL A 157 14.82 -15.72 26.68
C VAL A 157 14.58 -14.57 27.64
N GLU A 158 14.99 -14.69 28.90
CA GLU A 158 14.93 -13.61 29.90
C GLU A 158 15.73 -12.37 29.47
N ILE A 159 16.92 -12.54 28.89
CA ILE A 159 17.69 -11.42 28.31
C ILE A 159 16.86 -10.74 27.22
N LEU A 160 16.35 -11.51 26.24
CA LEU A 160 15.56 -10.96 25.14
C LEU A 160 14.33 -10.21 25.65
N GLU A 161 13.58 -10.78 26.60
CA GLU A 161 12.39 -10.18 27.20
C GLU A 161 12.67 -8.82 27.83
N ASN A 162 13.83 -8.68 28.47
CA ASN A 162 14.24 -7.48 29.20
C ASN A 162 14.98 -6.44 28.35
N VAL A 163 15.51 -6.81 27.18
CA VAL A 163 16.14 -5.86 26.24
C VAL A 163 15.14 -4.76 25.87
N THR A 164 15.54 -3.52 26.10
CA THR A 164 14.75 -2.33 25.77
C THR A 164 15.12 -1.79 24.40
N ILE A 165 14.10 -1.54 23.57
CA ILE A 165 14.25 -0.92 22.27
C ILE A 165 13.90 0.57 22.38
N PRO A 166 14.75 1.47 21.86
CA PRO A 166 14.39 2.87 21.71
C PRO A 166 13.25 3.03 20.69
N ILE A 167 12.22 3.77 21.07
CA ILE A 167 11.07 4.05 20.22
C ILE A 167 10.78 5.55 20.19
N THR A 168 10.81 6.15 19.01
CA THR A 168 10.25 7.47 18.78
C THR A 168 8.75 7.35 18.54
N VAL A 169 7.97 8.05 19.36
CA VAL A 169 6.51 8.08 19.30
C VAL A 169 6.05 9.43 18.77
N LEU A 170 5.22 9.40 17.74
CA LEU A 170 4.56 10.58 17.17
C LEU A 170 3.11 10.62 17.65
N ARG A 171 2.78 11.55 18.55
CA ARG A 171 1.39 11.81 18.93
C ARG A 171 0.68 12.54 17.82
N CYS A 172 -0.38 11.93 17.32
CA CYS A 172 -1.21 12.46 16.24
C CYS A 172 -2.69 12.34 16.60
N ASP A 173 -3.54 12.95 15.77
CA ASP A 173 -4.99 12.80 15.83
C ASP A 173 -5.41 12.30 14.45
N SER A 174 -5.97 11.09 14.39
CA SER A 174 -6.37 10.49 13.12
C SER A 174 -7.54 11.19 12.43
N LYS A 175 -8.21 12.12 13.13
CA LYS A 175 -9.26 12.98 12.58
C LYS A 175 -8.74 14.29 11.99
N ASN A 176 -7.47 14.65 12.25
CA ASN A 176 -6.86 15.87 11.71
C ASN A 176 -6.16 15.55 10.36
N PRO A 177 -6.65 16.07 9.22
CA PRO A 177 -6.07 15.78 7.91
C PRO A 177 -4.60 16.21 7.78
N GLU A 178 -4.18 17.29 8.45
CA GLU A 178 -2.79 17.75 8.42
C GLU A 178 -1.86 16.80 9.18
N HIS A 179 -2.35 16.19 10.28
CA HIS A 179 -1.63 15.13 10.98
C HIS A 179 -1.44 13.91 10.07
N MET A 180 -2.48 13.52 9.34
CA MET A 180 -2.42 12.37 8.43
C MET A 180 -1.50 12.61 7.23
N LYS A 181 -1.52 13.81 6.64
CA LYS A 181 -0.56 14.23 5.60
C LYS A 181 0.88 14.18 6.11
N TYR A 182 1.13 14.70 7.31
CA TYR A 182 2.47 14.69 7.89
C TYR A 182 2.95 13.28 8.25
N LEU A 183 2.09 12.42 8.79
CA LEU A 183 2.40 11.00 9.01
C LEU A 183 2.76 10.29 7.71
N PHE A 184 2.01 10.53 6.62
CA PHE A 184 2.31 9.97 5.30
C PHE A 184 3.72 10.36 4.85
N GLN A 185 4.08 11.64 5.01
CA GLN A 185 5.41 12.13 4.67
C GLN A 185 6.52 11.47 5.51
N ILE A 186 6.28 11.23 6.80
CA ILE A 186 7.23 10.53 7.66
C ILE A 186 7.39 9.07 7.22
N PHE A 187 6.29 8.35 6.96
CA PHE A 187 6.32 7.00 6.42
C PHE A 187 7.16 6.94 5.13
N TYR A 188 6.89 7.85 4.20
CA TYR A 188 7.57 7.92 2.92
C TYR A 188 9.08 8.13 3.10
N ARG A 189 9.49 9.07 3.97
CA ARG A 189 10.91 9.39 4.20
C ARG A 189 11.68 8.36 5.02
N LEU A 190 11.05 7.75 6.02
CA LEU A 190 11.72 6.71 6.83
C LEU A 190 11.88 5.42 6.02
N ASN A 191 10.92 5.12 5.15
CA ASN A 191 10.95 3.92 4.31
C ASN A 191 11.56 4.17 2.93
N SER A 192 12.07 5.36 2.60
CA SER A 192 12.71 5.60 1.29
C SER A 192 14.09 4.98 1.15
N GLY A 193 14.72 4.56 2.27
CA GLY A 193 16.01 3.86 2.27
C GLY A 193 15.86 2.34 2.15
N GLY A 194 16.64 1.71 1.26
CA GLY A 194 16.64 0.26 1.08
C GLY A 194 15.35 -0.27 0.45
N ASN A 195 14.58 -1.05 1.21
CA ASN A 195 13.39 -1.75 0.72
C ASN A 195 12.16 -0.82 0.69
N LYS A 196 12.11 0.13 -0.25
CA LYS A 196 11.09 1.18 -0.35
C LYS A 196 9.65 0.67 -0.30
N LEU A 197 8.79 1.29 0.53
CA LEU A 197 7.33 1.15 0.47
C LEU A 197 6.76 2.08 -0.60
N TYR A 198 5.86 1.57 -1.42
CA TYR A 198 5.09 2.34 -2.38
C TYR A 198 3.98 3.13 -1.69
N ASN A 199 3.52 4.19 -2.34
CA ASN A 199 2.52 5.11 -1.80
C ASN A 199 1.23 4.40 -1.37
N GLN A 200 0.76 3.41 -2.13
CA GLN A 200 -0.45 2.66 -1.74
C GLN A 200 -0.23 1.77 -0.49
N GLU A 201 0.97 1.22 -0.28
CA GLU A 201 1.29 0.48 0.95
C GLU A 201 1.23 1.40 2.18
N ILE A 202 1.72 2.65 2.02
CA ILE A 202 1.63 3.66 3.07
C ILE A 202 0.16 4.06 3.31
N ARG A 203 -0.62 4.30 2.24
CA ARG A 203 -2.06 4.62 2.35
C ARG A 203 -2.82 3.54 3.10
N ASN A 204 -2.54 2.27 2.80
CA ASN A 204 -3.20 1.15 3.44
C ASN A 204 -2.98 1.14 4.97
N CYS A 205 -1.81 1.59 5.43
CA CYS A 205 -1.51 1.71 6.85
C CYS A 205 -2.23 2.89 7.49
N ILE A 206 -2.16 4.06 6.86
CA ILE A 206 -2.59 5.33 7.43
C ILE A 206 -4.12 5.49 7.38
N PHE A 207 -4.73 5.08 6.27
CA PHE A 207 -6.16 5.25 6.00
C PHE A 207 -6.89 3.90 6.14
N GLN A 208 -6.66 3.19 7.24
CA GLN A 208 -7.41 1.98 7.58
C GLN A 208 -8.88 2.29 7.81
N GLY A 209 -9.77 1.51 7.20
CA GLY A 209 -11.21 1.68 7.33
C GLY A 209 -11.97 0.86 6.28
N SER A 210 -13.28 1.02 6.25
CA SER A 210 -14.18 0.23 5.40
C SER A 210 -13.90 0.43 3.90
N PHE A 211 -13.53 1.64 3.48
CA PHE A 211 -13.20 1.91 2.07
C PHE A 211 -11.91 1.21 1.63
N ASN A 212 -10.87 1.22 2.47
CA ASN A 212 -9.63 0.51 2.16
C ASN A 212 -9.85 -1.01 2.06
N THR A 213 -10.73 -1.56 2.92
CA THR A 213 -11.15 -2.98 2.83
C THR A 213 -11.87 -3.26 1.51
N LEU A 214 -12.75 -2.36 1.06
CA LEU A 214 -13.44 -2.48 -0.23
C LEU A 214 -12.44 -2.53 -1.40
N LEU A 215 -11.41 -1.68 -1.42
CA LEU A 215 -10.40 -1.68 -2.49
C LEU A 215 -9.73 -3.05 -2.63
N LYS A 216 -9.35 -3.67 -1.50
CA LYS A 216 -8.76 -5.01 -1.46
C LYS A 216 -9.72 -6.09 -1.93
N GLU A 217 -11.00 -5.97 -1.58
CA GLU A 217 -12.04 -6.89 -2.03
C GLU A 217 -12.20 -6.81 -3.56
N LEU A 218 -12.34 -5.60 -4.09
CA LEU A 218 -12.57 -5.36 -5.52
C LEU A 218 -11.39 -5.80 -6.38
N ALA A 219 -10.16 -5.64 -5.90
CA ALA A 219 -8.95 -6.15 -6.56
C ALA A 219 -8.94 -7.68 -6.71
N ARG A 220 -9.80 -8.39 -5.97
CA ARG A 220 -9.89 -9.86 -5.95
C ARG A 220 -11.18 -10.39 -6.57
N THR A 221 -11.76 -9.63 -7.51
CA THR A 221 -12.99 -10.01 -8.21
C THR A 221 -12.69 -10.61 -9.60
N PRO A 222 -13.47 -11.60 -10.08
CA PRO A 222 -13.32 -12.13 -11.44
C PRO A 222 -13.40 -11.06 -12.52
N GLU A 223 -14.30 -10.09 -12.36
CA GLU A 223 -14.48 -8.99 -13.29
C GLU A 223 -13.20 -8.13 -13.41
N TRP A 224 -12.51 -7.90 -12.28
CA TRP A 224 -11.22 -7.21 -12.27
C TRP A 224 -10.11 -8.06 -12.89
N TYR A 225 -10.08 -9.37 -12.62
CA TYR A 225 -9.11 -10.29 -13.21
C TYR A 225 -9.16 -10.29 -14.73
N THR A 226 -10.36 -10.31 -15.31
CA THR A 226 -10.56 -10.18 -16.75
C THR A 226 -10.07 -8.83 -17.26
N PHE A 227 -10.52 -7.73 -16.66
CA PHE A 227 -10.22 -6.38 -17.15
C PHE A 227 -8.73 -6.04 -17.05
N ALA A 228 -8.12 -6.33 -15.90
CA ALA A 228 -6.73 -6.03 -15.62
C ALA A 228 -5.76 -7.13 -16.12
N ASN A 229 -6.27 -8.18 -16.77
CA ASN A 229 -5.51 -9.34 -17.25
C ASN A 229 -4.59 -9.92 -16.16
N THR A 230 -5.18 -10.18 -14.99
CA THR A 230 -4.47 -10.62 -13.78
C THR A 230 -5.18 -11.79 -13.13
N ASP A 231 -4.63 -12.28 -12.03
CA ASP A 231 -5.22 -13.34 -11.19
C ASP A 231 -4.87 -13.07 -9.72
N GLN A 232 -5.45 -13.87 -8.81
CA GLN A 232 -5.22 -13.76 -7.37
C GLN A 232 -3.72 -13.73 -7.01
N LYS A 233 -2.91 -14.61 -7.59
CA LYS A 233 -1.48 -14.72 -7.25
C LYS A 233 -0.71 -13.49 -7.70
N LYS A 234 -1.03 -12.96 -8.89
CA LYS A 234 -0.43 -11.73 -9.41
C LYS A 234 -0.84 -10.53 -8.57
N VAL A 235 -2.11 -10.42 -8.19
CA VAL A 235 -2.60 -9.33 -7.32
C VAL A 235 -1.87 -9.31 -5.99
N ASP A 236 -1.73 -10.46 -5.33
CA ASP A 236 -1.07 -10.54 -4.02
C ASP A 236 0.43 -10.21 -4.10
N LYS A 237 1.08 -10.44 -5.24
CA LYS A 237 2.48 -10.08 -5.47
C LYS A 237 2.68 -8.64 -5.98
N ALA A 238 1.63 -8.00 -6.49
CA ALA A 238 1.71 -6.69 -7.14
C ALA A 238 1.86 -5.51 -6.15
N ARG A 239 2.11 -5.76 -4.85
CA ARG A 239 2.32 -4.72 -3.83
C ARG A 239 1.25 -3.62 -3.88
N PHE A 240 -0.01 -4.04 -3.90
CA PHE A 240 -1.20 -3.19 -3.95
C PHE A 240 -1.32 -2.26 -5.17
N ASN A 241 -0.62 -2.55 -6.28
CA ASN A 241 -0.76 -1.79 -7.53
C ASN A 241 -2.20 -1.88 -8.09
N ASN A 242 -2.87 -3.02 -7.92
CA ASN A 242 -4.25 -3.20 -8.37
C ASN A 242 -5.22 -2.35 -7.53
N GLU A 243 -5.08 -2.38 -6.21
CA GLU A 243 -5.84 -1.54 -5.29
C GLU A 243 -5.64 -0.05 -5.58
N GLU A 244 -4.43 0.39 -5.94
CA GLU A 244 -4.16 1.78 -6.35
C GLU A 244 -4.88 2.15 -7.65
N ARG A 245 -4.92 1.26 -8.65
CA ARG A 245 -5.67 1.48 -9.90
C ARG A 245 -7.17 1.62 -9.66
N ILE A 246 -7.71 0.81 -8.73
CA ILE A 246 -9.12 0.88 -8.34
C ILE A 246 -9.38 2.18 -7.54
N LEU A 247 -8.45 2.58 -6.68
CA LEU A 247 -8.51 3.85 -5.96
C LEU A 247 -8.52 5.04 -6.94
N ARG A 248 -7.65 5.02 -7.95
CA ARG A 248 -7.62 6.03 -9.02
C ARG A 248 -8.98 6.13 -9.73
N PHE A 249 -9.58 4.99 -10.09
CA PHE A 249 -10.90 4.96 -10.70
C PHE A 249 -11.94 5.72 -9.84
N PHE A 250 -12.06 5.40 -8.55
CA PHE A 250 -13.04 6.05 -7.68
C PHE A 250 -12.74 7.54 -7.47
N ALA A 251 -11.48 7.88 -7.20
CA ALA A 251 -11.07 9.26 -6.96
C ALA A 251 -11.33 10.14 -8.18
N PHE A 252 -10.96 9.69 -9.39
CA PHE A 252 -11.25 10.43 -10.60
C PHE A 252 -12.74 10.44 -10.95
N TYR A 253 -13.44 9.30 -10.82
CA TYR A 253 -14.88 9.24 -11.09
C TYR A 253 -15.66 10.27 -10.27
N GLN A 254 -15.36 10.41 -8.97
CA GLN A 254 -16.10 11.30 -8.07
C GLN A 254 -15.49 12.70 -7.92
N SER A 255 -14.22 12.89 -8.25
CA SER A 255 -13.48 14.11 -7.85
C SER A 255 -12.39 14.55 -8.84
N TYR A 256 -12.42 14.13 -10.12
CA TYR A 256 -11.42 14.57 -11.10
C TYR A 256 -11.28 16.09 -11.24
N SER A 257 -12.37 16.86 -10.99
CA SER A 257 -12.34 18.33 -11.00
C SER A 257 -11.37 18.91 -9.95
N ASN A 258 -11.18 18.20 -8.84
CA ASN A 258 -10.27 18.56 -7.75
C ASN A 258 -8.82 18.11 -8.00
N TYR A 259 -8.53 17.42 -9.11
CA TYR A 259 -7.18 17.02 -9.45
C TYR A 259 -6.29 18.24 -9.71
N LYS A 260 -5.06 18.24 -9.17
CA LYS A 260 -4.09 19.36 -9.23
C LYS A 260 -2.69 18.94 -9.71
N GLY A 261 -2.59 17.86 -10.48
CA GLY A 261 -1.30 17.37 -11.01
C GLY A 261 -0.41 16.64 -9.99
N LYS A 262 -0.90 16.45 -8.76
CA LYS A 262 -0.23 15.67 -7.70
C LYS A 262 -1.11 14.51 -7.27
N LEU A 263 -0.87 13.35 -7.88
CA LEU A 263 -1.66 12.15 -7.68
C LEU A 263 -1.57 11.66 -6.23
N ALA A 264 -0.39 11.66 -5.61
CA ALA A 264 -0.21 11.17 -4.26
C ALA A 264 -1.04 12.00 -3.28
N ALA A 265 -1.04 13.32 -3.41
CA ALA A 265 -1.85 14.21 -2.59
C ALA A 265 -3.36 14.02 -2.87
N PHE A 266 -3.74 13.88 -4.15
CA PHE A 266 -5.12 13.66 -4.57
C PHE A 266 -5.70 12.36 -3.99
N LEU A 267 -5.01 11.23 -4.15
CA LEU A 267 -5.44 9.93 -3.63
C LEU A 267 -5.38 9.88 -2.10
N ASN A 268 -4.43 10.56 -1.46
CA ASN A 268 -4.39 10.69 0.01
C ASN A 268 -5.63 11.42 0.54
N THR A 269 -6.02 12.51 -0.12
CA THR A 269 -7.21 13.29 0.26
C THR A 269 -8.46 12.42 0.14
N TYR A 270 -8.62 11.75 -1.01
CA TYR A 270 -9.76 10.87 -1.25
C TYR A 270 -9.84 9.69 -0.27
N MET A 271 -8.70 9.05 0.05
CA MET A 271 -8.63 8.00 1.08
C MET A 271 -9.00 8.51 2.47
N ASN A 272 -8.58 9.72 2.83
CA ASN A 272 -8.90 10.31 4.13
C ASN A 272 -10.39 10.63 4.27
N GLU A 273 -10.98 11.23 3.23
CA GLU A 273 -12.41 11.61 3.20
C GLU A 273 -13.35 10.39 3.22
N ASN A 274 -12.94 9.28 2.59
CA ASN A 274 -13.76 8.08 2.47
C ASN A 274 -13.38 6.97 3.47
N LYS A 275 -12.41 7.21 4.37
CA LYS A 275 -11.81 6.20 5.26
C LYS A 275 -12.85 5.28 5.91
N ASP A 276 -13.83 5.89 6.59
CA ASP A 276 -14.89 5.21 7.35
C ASP A 276 -16.26 5.36 6.65
N THR A 277 -16.30 5.05 5.35
CA THR A 277 -17.52 5.09 4.55
C THR A 277 -18.61 4.13 5.06
N THR A 278 -19.88 4.47 4.83
CA THR A 278 -21.06 3.70 5.26
C THR A 278 -21.33 2.48 4.39
N ASP A 279 -22.04 1.48 4.92
CA ASP A 279 -22.40 0.26 4.19
C ASP A 279 -23.20 0.54 2.91
N ASP A 280 -24.10 1.53 2.94
CA ASP A 280 -24.86 1.96 1.76
C ASP A 280 -23.94 2.52 0.67
N ASN A 281 -22.97 3.35 1.05
CA ASN A 281 -22.00 3.90 0.10
C ASN A 281 -21.05 2.81 -0.41
N ILE A 282 -20.65 1.84 0.42
CA ILE A 282 -19.88 0.66 -0.01
C ILE A 282 -20.64 -0.12 -1.09
N LYS A 283 -21.94 -0.36 -0.85
CA LYS A 283 -22.81 -1.05 -1.81
C LYS A 283 -22.91 -0.29 -3.12
N TYR A 284 -23.08 1.04 -3.05
CA TYR A 284 -23.10 1.91 -4.23
C TYR A 284 -21.79 1.86 -5.03
N LEU A 285 -20.64 2.04 -4.36
CA LEU A 285 -19.31 2.00 -5.00
C LEU A 285 -19.04 0.64 -5.65
N LYS A 286 -19.43 -0.45 -4.97
CA LYS A 286 -19.32 -1.81 -5.48
C LYS A 286 -20.20 -2.03 -6.72
N ASP A 287 -21.44 -1.53 -6.71
CA ASP A 287 -22.35 -1.63 -7.86
C ASP A 287 -21.81 -0.88 -9.07
N ILE A 288 -21.44 0.39 -8.90
CA ILE A 288 -20.86 1.22 -9.97
C ILE A 288 -19.63 0.52 -10.57
N PHE A 289 -18.68 0.09 -9.73
CA PHE A 289 -17.45 -0.55 -10.21
C PHE A 289 -17.73 -1.84 -10.99
N LYS A 290 -18.60 -2.71 -10.46
CA LYS A 290 -18.95 -3.98 -11.12
C LYS A 290 -19.68 -3.76 -12.44
N ARG A 291 -20.64 -2.83 -12.48
CA ARG A 291 -21.35 -2.51 -13.72
C ARG A 291 -20.42 -1.92 -14.77
N THR A 292 -19.49 -1.05 -14.37
CA THR A 292 -18.46 -0.52 -15.27
C THR A 292 -17.60 -1.64 -15.83
N LEU A 293 -17.10 -2.56 -14.99
CA LEU A 293 -16.29 -3.69 -15.45
C LEU A 293 -17.06 -4.65 -16.35
N ASN A 294 -18.34 -4.90 -16.07
CA ASN A 294 -19.19 -5.74 -16.93
C ASN A 294 -19.32 -5.18 -18.34
N ILE A 295 -19.31 -3.86 -18.50
CA ILE A 295 -19.31 -3.21 -19.82
C ILE A 295 -17.90 -3.21 -20.41
N ALA A 296 -16.88 -2.83 -19.62
CA ALA A 296 -15.50 -2.75 -20.09
C ALA A 296 -14.96 -4.11 -20.57
N ASN A 297 -15.34 -5.21 -19.91
CA ASN A 297 -14.96 -6.57 -20.30
C ASN A 297 -15.65 -7.08 -21.57
N LYS A 298 -16.62 -6.34 -22.15
CA LYS A 298 -17.19 -6.62 -23.47
C LYS A 298 -16.30 -6.11 -24.62
N LEU A 299 -15.31 -5.27 -24.33
CA LEU A 299 -14.35 -4.79 -25.30
C LEU A 299 -13.44 -5.95 -25.74
N GLU A 300 -13.24 -6.09 -27.05
CA GLU A 300 -12.47 -7.19 -27.63
C GLU A 300 -10.97 -6.91 -27.58
N GLU A 301 -10.58 -5.64 -27.71
CA GLU A 301 -9.19 -5.22 -27.64
C GLU A 301 -8.70 -5.12 -26.20
N LYS A 302 -7.49 -5.62 -25.97
CA LYS A 302 -6.81 -5.48 -24.68
C LYS A 302 -6.35 -4.04 -24.48
N ILE A 303 -6.58 -3.52 -23.28
CA ILE A 303 -6.14 -2.18 -22.90
C ILE A 303 -4.81 -2.30 -22.16
N ASP A 304 -3.71 -2.11 -22.89
CA ASP A 304 -2.35 -2.28 -22.34
C ASP A 304 -1.85 -1.02 -21.58
N SER A 305 -2.46 0.15 -21.82
CA SER A 305 -2.08 1.41 -21.18
C SER A 305 -2.92 1.71 -19.94
N LYS A 306 -2.26 1.95 -18.80
CA LYS A 306 -2.93 2.33 -17.53
C LYS A 306 -3.79 3.60 -17.69
N ASN A 307 -3.28 4.58 -18.42
CA ASN A 307 -3.98 5.86 -18.65
C ASN A 307 -5.22 5.69 -19.54
N ILE A 308 -5.16 4.79 -20.54
CA ILE A 308 -6.31 4.47 -21.40
C ILE A 308 -7.34 3.68 -20.58
N ALA A 309 -6.90 2.69 -19.80
CA ALA A 309 -7.77 1.90 -18.95
C ALA A 309 -8.54 2.77 -17.95
N GLU A 310 -7.87 3.75 -17.34
CA GLU A 310 -8.50 4.74 -16.46
C GLU A 310 -9.55 5.58 -17.19
N ALA A 311 -9.21 6.16 -18.34
CA ALA A 311 -10.13 6.96 -19.12
C ALA A 311 -11.36 6.17 -19.60
N VAL A 312 -11.17 4.93 -20.08
CA VAL A 312 -12.25 4.03 -20.48
C VAL A 312 -13.17 3.72 -19.31
N MET A 313 -12.61 3.33 -18.16
CA MET A 313 -13.40 3.03 -16.97
C MET A 313 -14.23 4.23 -16.52
N ILE A 314 -13.64 5.43 -16.49
CA ILE A 314 -14.36 6.65 -16.10
C ILE A 314 -15.44 7.01 -17.14
N GLY A 315 -15.11 6.98 -18.43
CA GLY A 315 -16.05 7.27 -19.50
C GLY A 315 -17.27 6.35 -19.49
N ILE A 316 -17.05 5.05 -19.26
CA ILE A 316 -18.13 4.07 -19.09
C ILE A 316 -18.92 4.36 -17.81
N ALA A 317 -18.26 4.64 -16.68
CA ALA A 317 -18.92 4.89 -15.40
C ALA A 317 -19.86 6.10 -15.43
N TYR A 318 -19.50 7.17 -16.17
CA TYR A 318 -20.37 8.34 -16.37
C TYR A 318 -21.57 8.05 -17.27
N ASN A 319 -21.50 7.02 -18.11
CA ASN A 319 -22.52 6.68 -19.11
C ASN A 319 -23.16 5.30 -18.86
N LEU A 320 -23.14 4.79 -17.62
CA LEU A 320 -23.57 3.42 -17.30
C LEU A 320 -24.99 3.10 -17.80
N THR A 321 -25.93 4.02 -17.58
CA THR A 321 -27.34 3.80 -17.91
C THR A 321 -27.55 3.60 -19.41
N THR A 322 -26.85 4.37 -20.26
CA THR A 322 -26.98 4.26 -21.72
C THR A 322 -26.19 3.09 -22.29
N LEU A 323 -25.11 2.69 -21.62
CA LEU A 323 -24.19 1.65 -22.11
C LEU A 323 -24.51 0.23 -21.63
N THR A 324 -25.34 0.06 -20.59
CA THR A 324 -25.60 -1.26 -19.96
C THR A 324 -26.04 -2.32 -20.99
N ASP A 325 -26.95 -1.95 -21.90
CA ASP A 325 -27.55 -2.86 -22.87
C ASP A 325 -26.87 -2.84 -24.25
N LYS A 326 -25.78 -2.07 -24.41
CA LYS A 326 -25.05 -2.02 -25.69
C LYS A 326 -24.28 -3.33 -25.91
N ASP A 327 -24.26 -3.75 -27.18
CA ASP A 327 -23.49 -4.90 -27.62
C ASP A 327 -22.00 -4.56 -27.76
N SER A 328 -21.16 -5.60 -27.85
CA SER A 328 -19.71 -5.44 -28.00
C SER A 328 -19.32 -4.65 -29.25
N LYS A 329 -20.07 -4.74 -30.36
CA LYS A 329 -19.70 -4.03 -31.61
C LYS A 329 -19.82 -2.52 -31.44
N VAL A 330 -20.88 -2.06 -30.79
CA VAL A 330 -21.05 -0.63 -30.48
C VAL A 330 -19.96 -0.16 -29.53
N LEU A 331 -19.70 -0.91 -28.45
CA LEU A 331 -18.69 -0.55 -27.46
C LEU A 331 -17.27 -0.50 -28.05
N ASN A 332 -16.91 -1.47 -28.90
CA ASN A 332 -15.62 -1.49 -29.60
C ASN A 332 -15.48 -0.29 -30.55
N LYS A 333 -16.54 0.07 -31.29
CA LYS A 333 -16.50 1.28 -32.15
C LYS A 333 -16.25 2.54 -31.32
N MET A 334 -16.90 2.68 -30.17
CA MET A 334 -16.69 3.83 -29.28
C MET A 334 -15.27 3.84 -28.71
N TYR A 335 -14.72 2.68 -28.37
CA TYR A 335 -13.32 2.55 -27.95
C TYR A 335 -12.34 2.95 -29.06
N GLU A 336 -12.56 2.51 -30.30
CA GLU A 336 -11.75 2.94 -31.46
C GLU A 336 -11.84 4.45 -31.71
N GLU A 337 -13.03 5.05 -31.54
CA GLU A 337 -13.21 6.50 -31.63
C GLU A 337 -12.42 7.23 -30.54
N LEU A 338 -12.42 6.71 -29.30
CA LEU A 338 -11.62 7.26 -28.21
C LEU A 338 -10.13 7.28 -28.55
N LEU A 339 -9.58 6.18 -29.08
CA LEU A 339 -8.17 6.10 -29.44
C LEU A 339 -7.77 7.06 -30.56
N LYS A 340 -8.74 7.50 -31.39
CA LYS A 340 -8.52 8.48 -32.46
C LYS A 340 -8.59 9.93 -31.97
N GLU A 341 -9.11 10.18 -30.77
CA GLU A 341 -9.16 11.53 -30.20
C GLU A 341 -7.73 12.10 -30.02
N PRO A 342 -7.50 13.41 -30.30
CA PRO A 342 -6.17 14.01 -30.19
C PRO A 342 -5.51 13.81 -28.81
N LYS A 343 -6.33 13.75 -27.75
CA LYS A 343 -5.89 13.59 -26.35
C LYS A 343 -5.29 12.22 -26.03
N PHE A 344 -5.45 11.24 -26.93
CA PHE A 344 -4.92 9.89 -26.79
C PHE A 344 -3.72 9.62 -27.72
N GLN A 345 -3.28 10.64 -28.48
CA GLN A 345 -2.07 10.53 -29.29
C GLN A 345 -0.81 10.49 -28.41
N PRO A 346 0.28 9.84 -28.86
CA PRO A 346 1.47 9.61 -28.03
C PRO A 346 2.03 10.86 -27.35
N GLU A 347 2.02 12.02 -28.03
CA GLU A 347 2.50 13.31 -27.49
C GLU A 347 1.66 13.83 -26.30
N GLU A 348 0.34 13.67 -26.34
CA GLU A 348 -0.57 14.09 -25.26
C GLU A 348 -0.58 13.08 -24.09
N MET A 349 -0.12 11.87 -24.36
CA MET A 349 0.10 10.83 -23.35
C MET A 349 1.47 10.97 -22.66
N LYS A 350 2.39 11.78 -23.21
CA LYS A 350 3.64 12.18 -22.52
C LYS A 350 3.29 13.02 -21.30
N GLU A 351 4.10 12.87 -20.25
CA GLU A 351 3.90 13.44 -18.90
C GLU A 351 2.81 12.75 -18.07
N GLY A 352 2.10 11.77 -18.63
CA GLY A 352 1.21 10.87 -17.90
C GLY A 352 0.22 11.61 -17.00
N LEU A 353 0.43 11.51 -15.69
CA LEU A 353 -0.42 12.11 -14.66
C LEU A 353 0.10 13.45 -14.12
N SER A 354 1.32 13.85 -14.42
CA SER A 354 1.93 15.06 -13.85
C SER A 354 1.28 16.38 -14.34
N SER A 355 0.57 16.35 -15.48
CA SER A 355 -0.15 17.50 -16.03
C SER A 355 -1.65 17.45 -15.69
N GLU A 356 -2.11 18.40 -14.86
CA GLU A 356 -3.53 18.55 -14.48
C GLU A 356 -4.44 18.66 -15.71
N GLU A 357 -4.09 19.53 -16.66
CA GLU A 357 -4.89 19.81 -17.86
C GLU A 357 -4.99 18.60 -18.80
N LYS A 358 -3.88 17.89 -19.01
CA LYS A 358 -3.87 16.68 -19.84
C LYS A 358 -4.72 15.56 -19.23
N VAL A 359 -4.64 15.36 -17.91
CA VAL A 359 -5.47 14.36 -17.22
C VAL A 359 -6.95 14.69 -17.35
N LYS A 360 -7.34 15.93 -17.03
CA LYS A 360 -8.74 16.36 -17.09
C LYS A 360 -9.31 16.28 -18.50
N SER A 361 -8.56 16.77 -19.49
CA SER A 361 -9.01 16.74 -20.89
C SER A 361 -9.15 15.32 -21.44
N ARG A 362 -8.30 14.36 -21.04
CA ARG A 362 -8.48 12.93 -21.40
C ARG A 362 -9.74 12.33 -20.78
N ILE A 363 -10.00 12.62 -19.50
CA ILE A 363 -11.20 12.15 -18.80
C ILE A 363 -12.46 12.73 -19.48
N GLU A 364 -12.50 14.03 -19.74
CA GLU A 364 -13.62 14.70 -20.40
C GLU A 364 -13.84 14.16 -21.82
N SER A 365 -12.76 13.95 -22.57
CA SER A 365 -12.82 13.32 -23.90
C SER A 365 -13.44 11.92 -23.82
N ALA A 366 -13.06 11.11 -22.84
CA ALA A 366 -13.63 9.78 -22.66
C ALA A 366 -15.12 9.82 -22.28
N ILE A 367 -15.51 10.69 -21.35
CA ILE A 367 -16.92 10.90 -20.97
C ILE A 367 -17.74 11.27 -22.21
N ASN A 368 -17.23 12.18 -23.04
CA ASN A 368 -17.91 12.63 -24.24
C ASN A 368 -18.05 11.53 -25.29
N VAL A 369 -16.97 10.78 -25.58
CA VAL A 369 -17.04 9.68 -26.56
C VAL A 369 -18.04 8.61 -26.10
N PHE A 370 -17.98 8.21 -24.83
CA PHE A 370 -18.89 7.22 -24.26
C PHE A 370 -20.34 7.70 -24.06
N SER A 371 -20.61 9.00 -24.20
CA SER A 371 -21.98 9.55 -24.19
C SER A 371 -22.72 9.41 -25.52
N ARG A 372 -22.01 9.17 -26.62
CA ARG A 372 -22.58 9.05 -27.98
C ARG A 372 -23.27 7.69 -28.23
N GLY A 373 -23.30 6.83 -27.21
CA GLY A 373 -23.58 5.40 -27.26
C GLY A 373 -25.02 5.03 -27.55
#